data_AF-A0A2G9ZXS0-F1
#
_entry.id   AF-A0A2G9ZXS0-F1
#
_cell.length_a   1.000
_cell.length_b   1.000
_cell.length_c   1.000
_cell.angle_alpha   90.00
_cell.angle_beta   90.00
_cell.angle_gamma   90.00
#
_symmetry.space_group_name_H-M   'P 1'
#
loop_
_entity.id
_entity.type
_entity.pdbx_description
1 polymer ?
#
loop_
_entity_poly.entity_id
_entity_poly.type
_entity_poly.pdbx_seq_one_letter_code
_entity_poly.pdbx_strand_id
1 'polypeptide(L)'
;HVDYTVIPVVIARGCLYHCGFCRFKTRDTFTPLSKDAILTQMQQMKAFLDRDLPNYNAVFLGQHDALLAGKELLIFAAENACDIFEFHRSYLKDAWLFLFGSVDAMLKAEESLFESLNRLPYRTYINLGLESFDPETLAWLKKPVDVSRVKESFLRMLEVNQRYPNIEVTANIVLGKRLPPDHLPSLLNFTQNTMNRSFGKGALYFSPLDRRESKTEALACFNKLKRSVRLPAYIYLSQRL
;
A
#
# COMPACT_ATOMS: atom_id res chain seq x y z
N HIS A 1 3.36 -13.98 3.65
CA HIS A 1 4.33 -12.94 3.23
C HIS A 1 4.55 -13.16 1.75
N VAL A 2 4.47 -12.11 0.93
CA VAL A 2 4.50 -12.22 -0.53
C VAL A 2 5.90 -11.85 -1.03
N ASP A 3 6.46 -12.64 -1.95
CA ASP A 3 7.70 -12.30 -2.65
C ASP A 3 7.38 -11.37 -3.82
N TYR A 4 8.02 -10.21 -3.85
CA TYR A 4 7.76 -9.16 -4.84
C TYR A 4 8.50 -9.40 -6.17
N THR A 5 8.26 -10.54 -6.81
CA THR A 5 8.60 -10.72 -8.23
C THR A 5 7.44 -10.16 -9.07
N VAL A 6 7.42 -8.83 -9.20
CA VAL A 6 6.30 -8.08 -9.77
C VAL A 6 6.71 -7.33 -11.04
N ILE A 7 5.78 -7.20 -11.98
CA ILE A 7 5.91 -6.33 -13.14
C ILE A 7 5.38 -4.94 -12.75
N PRO A 8 6.20 -3.87 -12.78
CA PRO A 8 5.74 -2.53 -12.46
C PRO A 8 4.98 -1.90 -13.63
N VAL A 9 3.84 -1.28 -13.36
CA VAL A 9 3.07 -0.49 -14.32
C VAL A 9 2.72 0.85 -13.68
N VAL A 10 3.18 1.94 -14.28
CA VAL A 10 2.78 3.28 -13.85
C VAL A 10 1.40 3.61 -14.42
N ILE A 11 0.45 3.97 -13.57
CA ILE A 11 -0.89 4.42 -13.97
C ILE A 11 -1.17 5.89 -13.63
N ALA A 12 -0.35 6.46 -12.74
CA ALA A 12 -0.41 7.86 -12.35
C ALA A 12 0.99 8.33 -11.90
N ARG A 13 1.23 9.63 -12.03
CA ARG A 13 2.46 10.30 -11.59
C ARG A 13 2.14 11.38 -10.57
N GLY A 14 3.16 11.92 -9.92
CA GLY A 14 2.97 12.97 -8.91
C GLY A 14 2.47 12.44 -7.57
N CYS A 15 2.42 13.30 -6.56
CA CYS A 15 2.01 12.94 -5.21
C CYS A 15 0.95 13.92 -4.69
N LEU A 16 -0.09 13.40 -4.03
CA LEU A 16 -1.11 14.26 -3.41
C LEU A 16 -0.56 15.04 -2.22
N TYR A 17 0.27 14.39 -1.39
CA TYR A 17 0.61 14.90 -0.05
C TYR A 17 1.97 15.57 0.06
N HIS A 18 2.91 15.27 -0.84
CA HIS A 18 4.26 15.81 -0.80
C HIS A 18 4.92 15.74 0.60
N CYS A 19 4.70 14.64 1.33
CA CYS A 19 5.13 14.47 2.73
C CYS A 19 6.62 14.80 2.93
N GLY A 20 6.96 15.42 4.05
CA GLY A 20 8.32 15.88 4.34
C GLY A 20 9.35 14.75 4.49
N PHE A 21 8.91 13.55 4.89
CA PHE A 21 9.76 12.38 5.07
C PHE A 21 9.87 11.48 3.83
N CYS A 22 9.01 11.69 2.82
CA CYS A 22 8.87 10.75 1.71
C CYS A 22 10.06 10.86 0.74
N ARG A 23 10.76 9.77 0.51
CA ARG A 23 11.90 9.69 -0.44
C ARG A 23 11.49 9.57 -1.89
N PHE A 24 10.29 9.08 -2.11
CA PHE A 24 9.69 9.01 -3.44
C PHE A 24 9.00 10.33 -3.81
N LYS A 25 9.16 11.40 -3.02
CA LYS A 25 8.50 12.68 -3.26
C LYS A 25 8.93 13.26 -4.62
N THR A 26 7.95 13.58 -5.42
CA THR A 26 8.08 14.42 -6.62
C THR A 26 7.58 15.82 -6.33
N ARG A 27 7.92 16.78 -7.20
CA ARG A 27 7.33 18.13 -7.18
C ARG A 27 6.02 18.21 -7.96
N ASP A 28 5.71 17.18 -8.74
CA ASP A 28 4.57 17.16 -9.62
C ASP A 28 3.28 16.82 -8.87
N THR A 29 2.22 17.54 -9.21
CA THR A 29 0.87 17.23 -8.74
C THR A 29 0.43 15.87 -9.27
N PHE A 30 -0.36 15.16 -8.46
CA PHE A 30 -0.95 13.89 -8.87
C PHE A 30 -1.68 14.00 -10.21
N THR A 31 -1.30 13.18 -11.18
CA THR A 31 -1.82 13.18 -12.54
C THR A 31 -1.96 11.74 -13.06
N PRO A 32 -3.20 11.25 -13.30
CA PRO A 32 -3.43 9.97 -13.97
C PRO A 32 -2.86 9.96 -15.39
N LEU A 33 -2.37 8.82 -15.85
CA LEU A 33 -1.93 8.64 -17.23
C LEU A 33 -3.12 8.32 -18.15
N SER A 34 -2.96 8.58 -19.45
CA SER A 34 -3.94 8.12 -20.45
C SER A 34 -3.89 6.60 -20.59
N LYS A 35 -5.01 6.01 -21.01
CA LYS A 35 -5.12 4.57 -21.31
C LYS A 35 -4.06 4.13 -22.33
N ASP A 36 -3.86 4.90 -23.40
CA ASP A 36 -2.87 4.60 -24.44
C ASP A 36 -1.43 4.59 -23.91
N ALA A 37 -1.09 5.52 -23.01
CA ALA A 37 0.23 5.55 -22.39
C ALA A 37 0.47 4.32 -21.51
N ILE A 38 -0.56 3.88 -20.77
CA ILE A 38 -0.52 2.67 -19.95
C ILE A 38 -0.32 1.44 -20.82
N LEU A 39 -1.12 1.28 -21.89
CA LEU A 39 -0.99 0.15 -22.82
C LEU A 39 0.38 0.12 -23.50
N THR A 40 0.87 1.26 -23.97
CA THR A 40 2.18 1.37 -24.62
C THR A 40 3.29 0.90 -23.67
N GLN A 41 3.28 1.37 -22.42
CA GLN A 41 4.22 0.94 -21.39
C GLN A 41 4.13 -0.57 -21.13
N MET A 42 2.92 -1.14 -21.03
CA MET A 42 2.75 -2.58 -20.81
C MET A 42 3.31 -3.40 -21.97
N GLN A 43 3.07 -2.99 -23.22
CA GLN A 43 3.61 -3.68 -24.39
C GLN A 43 5.13 -3.62 -24.45
N GLN A 44 5.71 -2.46 -24.12
CA GLN A 44 7.18 -2.31 -24.01
C GLN A 44 7.75 -3.20 -22.90
N MET A 45 7.08 -3.28 -21.75
CA MET A 45 7.50 -4.15 -20.65
C MET A 45 7.38 -5.63 -21.01
N LYS A 46 6.31 -6.03 -21.71
CA LYS A 46 6.15 -7.39 -22.22
C LYS A 46 7.29 -7.76 -23.17
N ALA A 47 7.60 -6.89 -24.14
CA ALA A 47 8.69 -7.11 -25.08
C ALA A 47 10.06 -7.13 -24.40
N PHE A 48 10.24 -6.38 -23.32
CA PHE A 48 11.47 -6.38 -22.53
C PHE A 48 11.66 -7.70 -21.76
N LEU A 49 10.59 -8.20 -21.13
CA LEU A 49 10.63 -9.47 -20.38
C LEU A 49 10.74 -10.67 -21.31
N ASP A 50 10.11 -10.63 -22.48
CA ASP A 50 10.17 -11.66 -23.53
C ASP A 50 10.05 -13.08 -22.95
N ARG A 51 11.15 -13.86 -22.98
CA ARG A 51 11.20 -15.26 -22.52
C ARG A 51 11.07 -15.42 -21.01
N ASP A 52 11.33 -14.36 -20.25
CA ASP A 52 11.21 -14.38 -18.79
C ASP A 52 9.79 -14.14 -18.32
N LEU A 53 8.87 -13.70 -19.19
CA LEU A 53 7.48 -13.38 -18.83
C LEU A 53 6.76 -14.50 -18.05
N PRO A 54 6.90 -15.81 -18.40
CA PRO A 54 6.27 -16.89 -17.63
C PRO A 54 6.76 -17.03 -16.18
N ASN A 55 7.86 -16.38 -15.79
CA ASN A 55 8.35 -16.36 -14.41
C ASN A 55 7.62 -15.33 -13.53
N TYR A 56 6.66 -14.58 -14.09
CA TYR A 56 5.90 -13.55 -13.39
C TYR A 56 4.40 -13.88 -13.39
N ASN A 57 3.71 -13.54 -12.30
CA ASN A 57 2.24 -13.63 -12.18
C ASN A 57 1.67 -12.45 -11.39
N ALA A 58 2.43 -11.36 -11.25
CA ALA A 58 2.09 -10.28 -10.36
C ALA A 58 2.37 -8.93 -11.01
N VAL A 59 1.48 -7.97 -10.78
CA VAL A 59 1.62 -6.59 -11.25
C VAL A 59 1.56 -5.63 -10.06
N PHE A 60 2.45 -4.64 -10.08
CA PHE A 60 2.41 -3.50 -9.15
C PHE A 60 1.96 -2.25 -9.91
N LEU A 61 0.73 -1.80 -9.66
CA LEU A 61 0.20 -0.56 -10.20
C LEU A 61 0.73 0.59 -9.34
N GLY A 62 1.64 1.37 -9.91
CA GLY A 62 2.64 2.07 -9.10
C GLY A 62 3.13 3.42 -9.62
N GLN A 63 4.31 3.75 -9.08
CA GLN A 63 4.95 5.04 -8.84
C GLN A 63 4.49 5.75 -7.53
N HIS A 64 3.20 6.05 -7.36
CA HIS A 64 2.69 6.72 -6.16
C HIS A 64 1.31 6.18 -5.73
N ASP A 65 0.31 7.05 -5.53
CA ASP A 65 -1.03 6.72 -5.04
C ASP A 65 -1.93 6.20 -6.17
N ALA A 66 -1.77 4.92 -6.51
CA ALA A 66 -2.55 4.27 -7.56
C ALA A 66 -4.05 4.20 -7.22
N LEU A 67 -4.42 4.11 -5.94
CA LEU A 67 -5.82 4.12 -5.52
C LEU A 67 -6.53 5.43 -5.89
N LEU A 68 -5.83 6.56 -5.85
CA LEU A 68 -6.36 7.87 -6.21
C LEU A 68 -6.65 8.02 -7.71
N ALA A 69 -6.13 7.14 -8.56
CA ALA A 69 -6.43 7.15 -10.00
C ALA A 69 -7.90 6.86 -10.30
N GLY A 70 -8.63 6.32 -9.32
CA GLY A 70 -10.06 6.05 -9.41
C GLY A 70 -10.37 4.75 -10.16
N LYS A 71 -11.64 4.33 -10.05
CA LYS A 71 -12.11 3.02 -10.50
C LYS A 71 -11.82 2.73 -11.96
N GLU A 72 -12.17 3.66 -12.85
CA GLU A 72 -12.08 3.42 -14.29
C GLU A 72 -10.66 3.06 -14.72
N LEU A 73 -9.66 3.85 -14.30
CA LEU A 73 -8.28 3.64 -14.70
C LEU A 73 -7.64 2.43 -14.01
N LEU A 74 -7.97 2.21 -12.72
CA LEU A 74 -7.47 1.06 -11.97
C LEU A 74 -7.93 -0.27 -12.57
N ILE A 75 -9.23 -0.39 -12.85
CA ILE A 75 -9.79 -1.61 -13.43
C ILE A 75 -9.26 -1.82 -14.85
N PHE A 76 -9.26 -0.77 -15.67
CA PHE A 76 -8.68 -0.82 -17.01
C PHE A 76 -7.24 -1.34 -17.00
N ALA A 77 -6.38 -0.79 -16.14
CA ALA A 77 -4.99 -1.20 -16.07
C ALA A 77 -4.83 -2.63 -15.54
N ALA A 78 -5.60 -3.02 -14.52
CA ALA A 78 -5.51 -4.36 -13.94
C ALA A 78 -5.97 -5.45 -14.93
N GLU A 79 -7.07 -5.24 -15.65
CA GLU A 79 -7.57 -6.15 -16.68
C GLU A 79 -6.55 -6.32 -17.80
N ASN A 80 -6.08 -5.21 -18.38
CA ASN A 80 -5.12 -5.25 -19.47
C ASN A 80 -3.76 -5.85 -19.04
N ALA A 81 -3.32 -5.61 -17.80
CA ALA A 81 -2.10 -6.24 -17.30
C ALA A 81 -2.20 -7.77 -17.30
N CYS A 82 -3.35 -8.33 -16.92
CA CYS A 82 -3.54 -9.78 -16.83
C CYS A 82 -3.38 -10.44 -18.21
N ASP A 83 -3.98 -9.81 -19.21
CA ASP A 83 -4.01 -10.32 -20.58
C ASP A 83 -2.68 -10.08 -21.29
N ILE A 84 -2.14 -8.86 -21.21
CA ILE A 84 -0.89 -8.47 -21.90
C ILE A 84 0.29 -9.28 -21.35
N PHE A 85 0.39 -9.43 -20.03
CA PHE A 85 1.47 -10.18 -19.39
C PHE A 85 1.22 -11.68 -19.31
N GLU A 86 0.11 -12.17 -19.88
CA GLU A 86 -0.18 -13.59 -20.04
C GLU A 86 -0.08 -14.39 -18.72
N PHE A 87 -0.59 -13.84 -17.61
CA PHE A 87 -0.44 -14.49 -16.30
C PHE A 87 -1.03 -15.91 -16.22
N HIS A 88 -1.97 -16.23 -17.11
CA HIS A 88 -2.50 -17.59 -17.28
C HIS A 88 -1.46 -18.62 -17.77
N ARG A 89 -0.33 -18.17 -18.34
CA ARG A 89 0.80 -19.01 -18.78
C ARG A 89 1.97 -19.01 -17.79
N SER A 90 1.84 -18.34 -16.66
CA SER A 90 2.88 -18.30 -15.65
C SER A 90 3.15 -19.70 -15.09
N TYR A 91 4.42 -19.96 -14.73
CA TYR A 91 4.78 -21.14 -13.95
C TYR A 91 4.33 -21.02 -12.48
N LEU A 92 3.97 -19.81 -12.05
CA LEU A 92 3.49 -19.52 -10.71
C LEU A 92 1.96 -19.66 -10.64
N LYS A 93 1.46 -20.04 -9.46
CA LYS A 93 0.02 -20.17 -9.20
C LYS A 93 -0.61 -18.84 -8.80
N ASP A 94 -1.88 -18.68 -9.16
CA ASP A 94 -2.69 -17.47 -8.96
C ASP A 94 -2.09 -16.25 -9.68
N ALA A 95 -2.78 -15.11 -9.64
CA ALA A 95 -2.22 -13.83 -10.02
C ALA A 95 -2.39 -12.80 -8.89
N TRP A 96 -1.48 -11.84 -8.83
CA TRP A 96 -1.41 -10.89 -7.72
C TRP A 96 -1.40 -9.45 -8.23
N LEU A 97 -2.24 -8.62 -7.61
CA LEU A 97 -2.33 -7.20 -7.91
C LEU A 97 -1.89 -6.42 -6.68
N PHE A 98 -0.87 -5.59 -6.82
CA PHE A 98 -0.38 -4.73 -5.73
C PHE A 98 -0.58 -3.27 -6.09
N LEU A 99 -1.03 -2.48 -5.12
CA LEU A 99 -1.08 -1.02 -5.25
C LEU A 99 -0.91 -0.34 -3.90
N PHE A 100 -0.51 0.93 -3.97
CA PHE A 100 -0.48 1.84 -2.82
C PHE A 100 -1.68 2.79 -2.85
N GLY A 101 -2.19 3.13 -1.67
CA GLY A 101 -3.27 4.09 -1.49
C GLY A 101 -2.99 5.12 -0.39
N SER A 102 -3.44 6.36 -0.59
CA SER A 102 -3.50 7.34 0.50
C SER A 102 -4.75 7.18 1.37
N VAL A 103 -4.75 7.88 2.51
CA VAL A 103 -5.92 8.04 3.38
C VAL A 103 -7.11 8.59 2.59
N ASP A 104 -6.91 9.66 1.82
CA ASP A 104 -8.00 10.28 1.06
C ASP A 104 -8.49 9.40 -0.08
N ALA A 105 -7.60 8.68 -0.76
CA ALA A 105 -7.99 7.73 -1.79
C ALA A 105 -8.88 6.61 -1.21
N MET A 106 -8.51 6.08 -0.04
CA MET A 106 -9.30 5.04 0.64
C MET A 106 -10.68 5.52 1.08
N LEU A 107 -10.76 6.75 1.60
CA LEU A 107 -12.04 7.33 2.06
C LEU A 107 -12.95 7.75 0.91
N LYS A 108 -12.39 8.11 -0.26
CA LYS A 108 -13.16 8.43 -1.46
C LYS A 108 -13.57 7.18 -2.26
N ALA A 109 -12.91 6.05 -2.04
CA ALA A 109 -13.18 4.82 -2.77
C ALA A 109 -14.57 4.25 -2.44
N GLU A 110 -15.43 4.23 -3.44
CA GLU A 110 -16.77 3.64 -3.35
C GLU A 110 -16.73 2.11 -3.29
N GLU A 111 -17.77 1.47 -2.75
CA GLU A 111 -17.93 0.01 -2.77
C GLU A 111 -17.79 -0.57 -4.18
N SER A 112 -18.28 0.16 -5.18
CA SER A 112 -18.26 -0.27 -6.58
C SER A 112 -16.84 -0.49 -7.11
N LEU A 113 -15.82 0.18 -6.55
CA LEU A 113 -14.41 -0.08 -6.84
C LEU A 113 -14.00 -1.45 -6.32
N PHE A 114 -14.24 -1.70 -5.03
CA PHE A 114 -13.83 -2.94 -4.35
C PHE A 114 -14.57 -4.15 -4.91
N GLU A 115 -15.85 -4.00 -5.27
CA GLU A 115 -16.61 -5.02 -5.97
C GLU A 115 -16.00 -5.39 -7.32
N SER A 116 -15.55 -4.40 -8.10
CA SER A 116 -14.86 -4.65 -9.37
C SER A 116 -13.50 -5.34 -9.14
N LEU A 117 -12.67 -4.81 -8.23
CA LEU A 117 -11.36 -5.42 -7.91
C LEU A 117 -11.49 -6.87 -7.42
N ASN A 118 -12.51 -7.17 -6.61
CA ASN A 118 -12.72 -8.51 -6.06
C ASN A 118 -13.14 -9.54 -7.11
N ARG A 119 -13.67 -9.10 -8.26
CA ARG A 119 -14.07 -9.98 -9.38
C ARG A 119 -12.93 -10.24 -10.37
N LEU A 120 -11.87 -9.43 -10.34
CA LEU A 120 -10.72 -9.65 -11.20
C LEU A 120 -10.02 -10.98 -10.84
N PRO A 121 -9.29 -11.59 -11.78
CA PRO A 121 -8.55 -12.84 -11.54
C PRO A 121 -7.29 -12.63 -10.68
N TYR A 122 -7.35 -11.76 -9.67
CA TYR A 122 -6.25 -11.42 -8.79
C TYR A 122 -6.59 -11.65 -7.33
N ARG A 123 -5.56 -11.96 -6.54
CA ARG A 123 -5.51 -11.55 -5.14
C ARG A 123 -4.96 -10.14 -5.08
N THR A 124 -5.79 -9.20 -4.64
CA THR A 124 -5.45 -7.77 -4.62
C THR A 124 -4.95 -7.35 -3.24
N TYR A 125 -3.79 -6.69 -3.22
CA TYR A 125 -3.16 -6.14 -2.03
C TYR A 125 -3.06 -4.62 -2.15
N ILE A 126 -3.65 -3.92 -1.19
CA ILE A 126 -3.63 -2.46 -1.11
C ILE A 126 -2.85 -2.08 0.15
N ASN A 127 -1.74 -1.36 0.01
CA ASN A 127 -1.00 -0.83 1.16
C ASN A 127 -1.32 0.65 1.35
N LEU A 128 -1.85 1.01 2.52
CA LEU A 128 -2.22 2.37 2.88
C LEU A 128 -1.08 3.07 3.61
N GLY A 129 -0.71 4.26 3.15
CA GLY A 129 0.12 5.15 3.95
C GLY A 129 -0.71 5.81 5.04
N LEU A 130 -0.66 5.31 6.28
CA LEU A 130 -1.29 5.95 7.45
C LEU A 130 -0.28 6.75 8.25
N GLU A 131 0.91 6.20 8.42
CA GLU A 131 2.11 6.74 9.07
C GLU A 131 1.99 6.93 10.58
N SER A 132 0.91 7.53 11.11
CA SER A 132 0.75 7.75 12.55
C SER A 132 -0.71 8.01 12.96
N PHE A 133 -1.07 7.61 14.18
CA PHE A 133 -2.34 7.94 14.85
C PHE A 133 -2.21 9.12 15.83
N ASP A 134 -1.06 9.79 15.82
CA ASP A 134 -0.74 10.94 16.65
C ASP A 134 -0.62 12.21 15.79
N PRO A 135 -1.40 13.28 16.08
CA PRO A 135 -1.38 14.52 15.29
C PRO A 135 -0.02 15.23 15.31
N GLU A 136 0.72 15.22 16.43
CA GLU A 136 2.04 15.85 16.50
C GLU A 136 3.02 15.16 15.55
N THR A 137 2.97 13.83 15.49
CA THR A 137 3.76 13.05 14.56
C THR A 137 3.39 13.33 13.11
N LEU A 138 2.11 13.44 12.76
CA LEU A 138 1.70 13.78 11.40
C LEU A 138 2.21 15.18 10.99
N ALA A 139 2.14 16.15 11.90
CA ALA A 139 2.72 17.47 11.70
C ALA A 139 4.24 17.43 11.54
N TRP A 140 4.95 16.66 12.38
CA TRP A 140 6.40 16.45 12.29
C TRP A 140 6.81 15.84 10.95
N LEU A 141 6.04 14.86 10.47
CA LEU A 141 6.22 14.22 9.16
C LEU A 141 5.85 15.14 7.98
N LYS A 142 5.25 16.31 8.26
CA LYS A 142 4.65 17.21 7.26
C LYS A 142 3.69 16.44 6.35
N LYS A 143 2.90 15.53 6.92
CA LYS A 143 1.85 14.80 6.21
C LYS A 143 0.55 15.59 6.36
N PRO A 144 -0.02 16.13 5.26
CA PRO A 144 -1.18 17.02 5.32
C PRO A 144 -2.48 16.21 5.44
N VAL A 145 -2.65 15.49 6.55
CA VAL A 145 -3.86 14.71 6.84
C VAL A 145 -4.23 14.85 8.31
N ASP A 146 -5.53 14.93 8.58
CA ASP A 146 -6.04 14.95 9.95
C ASP A 146 -6.05 13.54 10.56
N VAL A 147 -5.81 13.47 11.87
CA VAL A 147 -5.79 12.19 12.61
C VAL A 147 -7.14 11.47 12.59
N SER A 148 -8.26 12.18 12.55
CA SER A 148 -9.60 11.58 12.40
C SER A 148 -9.72 10.80 11.09
N ARG A 149 -9.25 11.38 9.99
CA ARG A 149 -9.24 10.73 8.66
C ARG A 149 -8.33 9.52 8.64
N VAL A 150 -7.18 9.55 9.35
CA VAL A 150 -6.32 8.37 9.49
C VAL A 150 -7.06 7.25 10.21
N LYS A 151 -7.76 7.56 11.31
CA LYS A 151 -8.57 6.59 12.07
C LYS A 151 -9.70 6.02 11.22
N GLU A 152 -10.45 6.87 10.52
CA GLU A 152 -11.51 6.45 9.60
C GLU A 152 -10.97 5.54 8.49
N SER A 153 -9.82 5.87 7.90
CA SER A 153 -9.18 5.06 6.87
C SER A 153 -8.74 3.69 7.40
N PHE A 154 -8.27 3.61 8.63
CA PHE A 154 -7.97 2.33 9.29
C PHE A 154 -9.24 1.49 9.53
N LEU A 155 -10.34 2.12 9.98
CA LEU A 155 -11.62 1.41 10.13
C LEU A 155 -12.13 0.90 8.78
N ARG A 156 -12.02 1.72 7.74
CA ARG A 156 -12.38 1.36 6.37
C ARG A 156 -11.54 0.21 5.82
N MET A 157 -10.24 0.18 6.13
CA MET A 157 -9.37 -0.97 5.84
C MET A 157 -9.92 -2.26 6.46
N LEU A 158 -10.30 -2.23 7.74
CA LEU A 158 -10.84 -3.42 8.42
C LEU A 158 -12.16 -3.88 7.78
N GLU A 159 -13.03 -2.95 7.42
CA GLU A 159 -14.30 -3.25 6.75
C GLU A 159 -14.09 -3.94 5.39
N VAL A 160 -13.25 -3.37 4.53
CA VAL A 160 -12.92 -3.96 3.22
C VAL A 160 -12.31 -5.35 3.38
N ASN A 161 -11.42 -5.52 4.37
CA ASN A 161 -10.85 -6.82 4.70
C ASN A 161 -11.90 -7.83 5.16
N GLN A 162 -12.94 -7.41 5.88
CA GLN A 162 -14.00 -8.32 6.28
C GLN A 162 -14.92 -8.69 5.10
N ARG A 163 -15.18 -7.75 4.18
CA ARG A 163 -16.20 -7.88 3.14
C ARG A 163 -15.73 -8.58 1.86
N TYR A 164 -14.50 -8.34 1.41
CA TYR A 164 -14.06 -8.74 0.08
C TYR A 164 -13.01 -9.85 0.12
N PRO A 165 -13.34 -11.13 -0.15
CA PRO A 165 -12.43 -12.25 0.07
C PRO A 165 -11.11 -12.15 -0.71
N ASN A 166 -11.12 -11.55 -1.91
CA ASN A 166 -9.95 -11.46 -2.80
C ASN A 166 -9.15 -10.16 -2.61
N ILE A 167 -9.50 -9.32 -1.62
CA ILE A 167 -8.81 -8.06 -1.34
C ILE A 167 -8.24 -8.08 0.07
N GLU A 168 -6.97 -7.73 0.20
CA GLU A 168 -6.30 -7.50 1.47
C GLU A 168 -5.69 -6.09 1.52
N VAL A 169 -6.26 -5.26 2.38
CA VAL A 169 -5.79 -3.91 2.68
C VAL A 169 -4.92 -3.96 3.93
N THR A 170 -3.76 -3.31 3.85
CA THR A 170 -2.75 -3.26 4.92
C THR A 170 -2.37 -1.81 5.18
N ALA A 171 -1.73 -1.52 6.31
CA ALA A 171 -1.33 -0.16 6.66
C ALA A 171 0.16 -0.07 6.92
N ASN A 172 0.78 0.99 6.41
CA ASN A 172 2.12 1.41 6.71
C ASN A 172 2.12 2.42 7.86
N ILE A 173 3.01 2.21 8.83
CA ILE A 173 3.25 3.03 10.01
C ILE A 173 4.73 3.31 10.08
N VAL A 174 5.13 4.53 10.44
CA VAL A 174 6.56 4.85 10.56
C VAL A 174 7.13 4.30 11.87
N LEU A 175 8.45 4.12 11.92
CA LEU A 175 9.19 3.72 13.12
C LEU A 175 10.44 4.59 13.24
N GLY A 176 10.72 5.08 14.44
CA GLY A 176 11.97 5.81 14.69
C GLY A 176 12.02 6.47 16.05
N LYS A 177 13.23 6.61 16.59
CA LYS A 177 13.47 7.19 17.93
C LYS A 177 13.15 8.68 18.07
N ARG A 178 13.18 9.41 16.95
CA ARG A 178 12.96 10.86 16.91
C ARG A 178 11.50 11.24 16.68
N LEU A 179 10.62 10.25 16.61
CA LEU A 179 9.19 10.48 16.52
C LEU A 179 8.68 11.01 17.86
N PRO A 180 7.63 11.85 17.85
CA PRO A 180 6.97 12.31 19.07
C PRO A 180 6.60 11.16 20.02
N PRO A 181 6.65 11.40 21.34
CA PRO A 181 6.51 10.34 22.35
C PRO A 181 5.16 9.59 22.27
N ASP A 182 4.09 10.27 21.84
CA ASP A 182 2.75 9.71 21.74
C ASP A 182 2.48 8.95 20.43
N HIS A 183 3.47 8.87 19.53
CA HIS A 183 3.34 8.13 18.27
C HIS A 183 2.94 6.65 18.47
N LEU A 184 3.66 5.93 19.31
CA LEU A 184 3.39 4.50 19.56
C LEU A 184 2.22 4.30 20.54
N PRO A 185 2.11 5.05 21.65
CA PRO A 185 0.93 5.00 22.51
C PRO A 185 -0.39 5.23 21.77
N SER A 186 -0.46 6.21 20.86
CA SER A 186 -1.68 6.50 20.10
C SER A 186 -2.11 5.34 19.19
N LEU A 187 -1.16 4.71 18.49
CA LEU A 187 -1.39 3.51 17.70
C LEU A 187 -1.95 2.37 18.57
N LEU A 188 -1.31 2.07 19.69
CA LEU A 188 -1.70 0.97 20.56
C LEU A 188 -3.08 1.22 21.19
N ASN A 189 -3.30 2.42 21.74
CA ASN A 189 -4.58 2.78 22.35
C ASN A 189 -5.72 2.68 21.33
N PHE A 190 -5.55 3.24 20.14
CA PHE A 190 -6.57 3.17 19.10
C PHE A 190 -6.84 1.72 18.66
N THR A 191 -5.79 0.98 18.29
CA THR A 191 -5.96 -0.39 17.77
C THR A 191 -6.51 -1.37 18.80
N GLN A 192 -6.16 -1.23 20.08
CA GLN A 192 -6.68 -2.08 21.16
C GLN A 192 -8.16 -1.81 21.46
N ASN A 193 -8.60 -0.55 21.40
CA ASN A 193 -10.01 -0.18 21.61
C ASN A 193 -10.90 -0.52 20.41
N THR A 194 -10.36 -0.46 19.20
CA THR A 194 -11.09 -0.74 17.97
C THR A 194 -11.24 -2.23 17.68
N MET A 195 -10.18 -3.01 17.86
CA MET A 195 -10.16 -4.41 17.42
C MET A 195 -10.51 -5.33 18.57
N ASN A 196 -11.79 -5.70 18.73
CA ASN A 196 -12.25 -6.60 19.79
C ASN A 196 -12.04 -8.11 19.51
N ARG A 197 -11.66 -8.48 18.29
CA ARG A 197 -11.44 -9.88 17.84
C ARG A 197 -10.23 -10.00 16.92
N SER A 198 -9.79 -11.22 16.65
CA SER A 198 -8.79 -11.50 15.63
C SER A 198 -9.37 -11.28 14.22
N PHE A 199 -8.56 -10.75 13.31
CA PHE A 199 -8.93 -10.53 11.91
C PHE A 199 -8.16 -11.50 11.02
N GLY A 200 -8.84 -12.08 10.04
CA GLY A 200 -8.22 -13.06 9.10
C GLY A 200 -7.38 -12.41 8.00
N LYS A 201 -7.49 -11.10 7.79
CA LYS A 201 -6.76 -10.32 6.78
C LYS A 201 -6.30 -8.98 7.34
N GLY A 202 -5.24 -8.45 6.74
CA GLY A 202 -4.65 -7.16 7.09
C GLY A 202 -3.35 -7.32 7.86
N ALA A 203 -2.51 -6.30 7.77
CA ALA A 203 -1.22 -6.25 8.43
C ALA A 203 -0.79 -4.80 8.69
N LEU A 204 0.06 -4.63 9.70
CA LEU A 204 0.80 -3.41 9.98
C LEU A 204 2.24 -3.56 9.52
N TYR A 205 2.64 -2.74 8.57
CA TYR A 205 4.01 -2.61 8.09
C TYR A 205 4.68 -1.43 8.80
N PHE A 206 5.74 -1.71 9.55
CA PHE A 206 6.51 -0.69 10.26
C PHE A 206 7.74 -0.30 9.44
N SER A 207 7.77 0.95 8.98
CA SER A 207 8.82 1.52 8.13
C SER A 207 9.81 2.36 8.94
N PRO A 208 11.07 1.91 9.13
CA PRO A 208 12.09 2.70 9.82
C PRO A 208 12.44 3.97 9.03
N LEU A 209 12.30 5.13 9.67
CA LEU A 209 12.59 6.43 9.05
C LEU A 209 14.08 6.80 9.07
N ASP A 210 14.77 6.44 10.15
CA ASP A 210 16.13 6.92 10.38
C ASP A 210 17.18 5.94 9.85
N ARG A 211 18.04 6.39 8.94
CA ARG A 211 19.20 5.61 8.48
C ARG A 211 20.28 5.44 9.56
N ARG A 212 20.31 6.34 10.54
CA ARG A 212 21.28 6.29 11.65
C ARG A 212 20.87 5.29 12.73
N GLU A 213 19.61 4.86 12.73
CA GLU A 213 19.16 3.81 13.63
C GLU A 213 19.72 2.47 13.15
N SER A 214 20.42 1.78 14.05
CA SER A 214 20.96 0.47 13.75
C SER A 214 19.83 -0.54 13.54
N LYS A 215 20.09 -1.58 12.75
CA LYS A 215 19.14 -2.68 12.53
C LYS A 215 18.68 -3.28 13.87
N THR A 216 19.59 -3.42 14.83
CA THR A 216 19.32 -3.97 16.16
C THR A 216 18.31 -3.12 16.94
N GLU A 217 18.44 -1.79 16.88
CA GLU A 217 17.56 -0.88 17.59
C GLU A 217 16.15 -0.85 16.98
N ALA A 218 16.06 -0.76 15.65
CA ALA A 218 14.78 -0.83 14.95
C ALA A 218 14.06 -2.16 15.24
N LEU A 219 14.80 -3.28 15.27
CA LEU A 219 14.27 -4.59 15.62
C LEU A 219 13.82 -4.67 17.08
N ALA A 220 14.57 -4.10 18.02
CA ALA A 220 14.19 -4.09 19.44
C ALA A 220 12.87 -3.33 19.66
N CYS A 221 12.73 -2.15 19.05
CA CYS A 221 11.49 -1.37 19.09
C CYS A 221 10.32 -2.14 18.45
N PHE A 222 10.53 -2.67 17.23
CA PHE A 222 9.52 -3.46 16.53
C PHE A 222 9.10 -4.72 17.30
N ASN A 223 10.03 -5.46 17.90
CA ASN A 223 9.72 -6.68 18.65
C ASN A 223 8.85 -6.39 19.89
N LYS A 224 9.04 -5.23 20.52
CA LYS A 224 8.16 -4.78 21.61
C LYS A 224 6.76 -4.49 21.07
N LEU A 225 6.65 -3.76 19.97
CA LEU A 225 5.37 -3.41 19.34
C LEU A 225 4.59 -4.62 18.81
N LYS A 226 5.29 -5.55 18.14
CA LYS A 226 4.71 -6.76 17.54
C LYS A 226 3.92 -7.59 18.55
N ARG A 227 4.33 -7.59 19.83
CA ARG A 227 3.65 -8.31 20.90
C ARG A 227 2.38 -7.62 21.41
N SER A 228 2.21 -6.33 21.11
CA SER A 228 1.13 -5.50 21.64
C SER A 228 0.04 -5.15 20.62
N VAL A 229 0.33 -5.34 19.32
CA VAL A 229 -0.63 -5.12 18.23
C VAL A 229 -1.43 -6.39 17.92
N ARG A 230 -2.71 -6.23 17.55
CA ARG A 230 -3.62 -7.35 17.26
C ARG A 230 -3.60 -7.81 15.80
N LEU A 231 -3.03 -7.02 14.90
CA LEU A 231 -2.82 -7.40 13.50
C LEU A 231 -1.43 -8.01 13.31
N PRO A 232 -1.24 -8.90 12.32
CA PRO A 232 0.07 -9.28 11.84
C PRO A 232 0.95 -8.05 11.62
N ALA A 233 2.17 -8.08 12.17
CA ALA A 233 3.10 -6.97 12.08
C ALA A 233 4.41 -7.41 11.45
N TYR A 234 4.92 -6.57 10.54
CA TYR A 234 6.14 -6.80 9.77
C TYR A 234 6.97 -5.52 9.71
N ILE A 235 8.29 -5.66 9.53
CA ILE A 235 9.14 -4.51 9.19
C ILE A 235 9.12 -4.34 7.68
N TYR A 236 8.96 -3.11 7.22
CA TYR A 236 8.99 -2.75 5.81
C TYR A 236 10.20 -1.86 5.52
N LEU A 237 11.10 -2.34 4.66
CA LEU A 237 12.40 -1.69 4.42
C LEU A 237 12.41 -0.79 3.19
N SER A 238 11.28 -0.62 2.49
CA SER A 238 11.18 0.19 1.27
C SER A 238 11.64 1.64 1.47
N GLN A 239 11.40 2.24 2.65
CA GLN A 239 11.84 3.60 2.99
C GLN A 239 13.33 3.70 3.35
N ARG A 240 14.06 2.58 3.44
CA ARG A 240 15.52 2.60 3.69
C ARG A 240 16.36 2.67 2.42
N LEU A 241 15.81 2.28 1.27
CA LEU A 241 16.45 2.40 -0.05
C LEU A 241 16.71 3.87 -0.41
#